data_AF-A0A7J9GDN7-F1
#
_entry.id   AF-A0A7J9GDN7-F1
#
_cell.length_a   1.000
_cell.length_b   1.000
_cell.length_c   1.000
_cell.angle_alpha   90.00
_cell.angle_beta   90.00
_cell.angle_gamma   90.00
#
_symmetry.space_group_name_H-M   'P 1'
#
loop_
_entity.id
_entity.type
_entity.pdbx_description
1 polymer ?
#
loop_
_entity_poly.entity_id
_entity_poly.type
_entity_poly.pdbx_seq_one_letter_code
_entity_poly.pdbx_strand_id
1 'polypeptide(L)'
;CCRFERPDFPLKFSGASPLAGAVPYAQCYGGHQFGTWAGQLGDGRAITLGEIRNSKLERWELQLKGAGKTPYSRFADGLAVLRSSIREYLCSEAMHFLGIPTTRALCLVTTGKFVTRDMFYDGNPKDEPGAVVCRVSQSFLRFGSFQIHASRGGEDLGIVRSLADYAIRHHFPHIENMSKSESLSFSTGDNDQSVVDLTSNKYAAWTVEIAERTASLVARWQGVGFTHGVLNTDNMSILGLTIDYGPFGFLDAFDPSYTPNVTDLPGRRYCFANQPDIGLWNIAQFASTLMTANLISDQEANYAMERYGTKFMDDYQAILSQKLGLQKYNKQLVNKLLSNLAVDKVDYTNFFRALSNIKADPSIPGDELLVPLKAVLLDIGKERKEAWTSW
;
A
#
# COMPACT_ATOMS: atom_id res chain seq x y z
N CYS A 1 -21.62 4.22 16.69
CA CYS A 1 -20.53 3.61 17.48
C CYS A 1 -21.13 2.44 18.24
N CYS A 2 -21.03 1.22 17.71
CA CYS A 2 -21.58 0.03 18.38
C CYS A 2 -20.69 -0.28 19.59
N ARG A 3 -21.20 0.01 20.80
CA ARG A 3 -20.54 -0.42 22.03
C ARG A 3 -20.65 -1.94 22.09
N PHE A 4 -19.54 -2.62 22.40
CA PHE A 4 -19.56 -4.08 22.54
C PHE A 4 -20.55 -4.48 23.64
N GLU A 5 -21.49 -5.38 23.31
CA GLU A 5 -22.43 -5.98 24.28
C GLU A 5 -21.71 -6.96 25.21
N ARG A 6 -20.51 -7.43 24.80
CA ARG A 6 -19.69 -8.38 25.54
C ARG A 6 -18.60 -7.68 26.36
N PRO A 7 -18.62 -7.79 27.70
CA PRO A 7 -17.64 -7.11 28.57
C PRO A 7 -16.22 -7.70 28.48
N ASP A 8 -16.07 -8.95 28.03
CA ASP A 8 -14.76 -9.59 27.86
C ASP A 8 -14.03 -9.19 26.57
N PHE A 9 -14.74 -8.59 25.61
CA PHE A 9 -14.17 -8.23 24.30
C PHE A 9 -13.07 -7.15 24.42
N PRO A 10 -13.29 -6.00 25.11
CA PRO A 10 -12.23 -5.01 25.29
C PRO A 10 -11.01 -5.56 26.00
N LEU A 11 -11.17 -6.51 26.92
CA LEU A 11 -10.04 -7.13 27.64
C LEU A 11 -9.18 -7.99 26.71
N LYS A 12 -9.81 -8.78 25.83
CA LYS A 12 -9.07 -9.61 24.84
C LYS A 12 -8.35 -8.74 23.81
N PHE A 13 -9.02 -7.74 23.26
CA PHE A 13 -8.48 -6.92 22.16
C PHE A 13 -7.67 -5.70 22.60
N SER A 14 -7.54 -5.47 23.91
CA SER A 14 -6.49 -4.62 24.48
C SER A 14 -5.23 -5.40 24.89
N GLY A 15 -5.27 -6.73 24.86
CA GLY A 15 -4.20 -7.59 25.39
C GLY A 15 -4.23 -7.78 26.91
N ALA A 16 -5.23 -7.25 27.61
CA ALA A 16 -5.39 -7.42 29.06
C ALA A 16 -5.83 -8.83 29.48
N SER A 17 -6.34 -9.63 28.55
CA SER A 17 -6.65 -11.05 28.77
C SER A 17 -6.30 -11.87 27.53
N PRO A 18 -5.76 -13.08 27.69
CA PRO A 18 -5.39 -13.91 26.56
C PRO A 18 -6.64 -14.36 25.78
N LEU A 19 -6.48 -14.51 24.47
CA LEU A 19 -7.46 -15.21 23.64
C LEU A 19 -7.22 -16.72 23.81
N ALA A 20 -8.27 -17.49 24.11
CA ALA A 20 -8.13 -18.93 24.35
C ALA A 20 -7.55 -19.63 23.11
N GLY A 21 -6.50 -20.43 23.30
CA GLY A 21 -5.80 -21.14 22.22
C GLY A 21 -4.84 -20.29 21.39
N ALA A 22 -4.74 -18.99 21.66
CA ALA A 22 -3.79 -18.10 21.01
C ALA A 22 -2.36 -18.39 21.45
N VAL A 23 -1.42 -18.31 20.51
CA VAL A 23 0.03 -18.35 20.77
C VAL A 23 0.62 -17.05 20.24
N PRO A 24 0.69 -16.00 21.08
CA PRO A 24 1.09 -14.69 20.59
C PRO A 24 2.57 -14.65 20.19
N TYR A 25 2.88 -13.92 19.13
CA TYR A 25 4.24 -13.70 18.66
C TYR A 25 4.43 -12.28 18.11
N ALA A 26 5.69 -11.89 17.94
CA ALA A 26 6.10 -10.68 17.24
C ALA A 26 7.06 -11.09 16.11
N GLN A 27 6.84 -10.60 14.90
CA GLN A 27 7.65 -10.96 13.74
C GLN A 27 8.96 -10.17 13.72
N CYS A 28 10.06 -10.86 13.40
CA CYS A 28 11.32 -10.23 13.01
C CYS A 28 11.30 -9.95 11.50
N TYR A 29 11.65 -8.73 11.10
CA TYR A 29 11.87 -8.37 9.71
C TYR A 29 12.91 -7.26 9.61
N GLY A 30 13.40 -6.95 8.42
CA GLY A 30 14.31 -5.85 8.13
C GLY A 30 13.67 -4.93 7.10
N GLY A 31 14.42 -3.98 6.55
CA GLY A 31 13.90 -3.16 5.47
C GLY A 31 14.81 -2.01 5.07
N HIS A 32 14.56 -1.48 3.88
CA HIS A 32 15.15 -0.24 3.41
C HIS A 32 14.22 0.91 3.79
N GLN A 33 14.68 1.77 4.69
CA GLN A 33 13.98 2.98 5.10
C GLN A 33 14.54 4.17 4.34
N PHE A 34 13.68 4.91 3.63
CA PHE A 34 14.09 6.04 2.79
C PHE A 34 15.20 5.72 1.77
N GLY A 35 15.26 4.46 1.31
CA GLY A 35 16.25 3.98 0.35
C GLY A 35 17.53 3.39 0.95
N THR A 36 17.70 3.45 2.28
CA THR A 36 18.88 2.91 2.98
C THR A 36 18.52 1.69 3.82
N TRP A 37 19.36 0.66 3.81
CA TRP A 37 19.17 -0.52 4.67
C TRP A 37 19.18 -0.13 6.15
N ALA A 38 18.10 -0.43 6.87
CA ALA A 38 17.91 -0.03 8.27
C ALA A 38 18.21 -1.17 9.27
N GLY A 39 18.78 -2.29 8.79
CA GLY A 39 19.06 -3.47 9.61
C GLY A 39 17.79 -4.14 10.13
N GLN A 40 17.88 -4.74 11.31
CA GLN A 40 16.78 -5.45 11.95
C GLN A 40 15.72 -4.47 12.48
N LEU A 41 14.50 -4.62 11.98
CA LEU A 41 13.26 -4.02 12.45
C LEU A 41 12.45 -5.09 13.20
N GLY A 42 11.19 -5.28 12.82
CA GLY A 42 10.25 -6.20 13.44
C GLY A 42 9.02 -5.50 14.00
N ASP A 43 8.11 -6.30 14.52
CA ASP A 43 6.88 -5.84 15.16
C ASP A 43 7.18 -5.11 16.47
N GLY A 44 7.69 -3.88 16.40
CA GLY A 44 8.14 -3.11 17.56
C GLY A 44 7.02 -2.54 18.43
N ARG A 45 5.79 -2.56 17.95
CA ARG A 45 4.58 -2.15 18.68
C ARG A 45 3.35 -2.96 18.26
N ALA A 46 3.58 -4.15 17.73
CA ALA A 46 2.53 -5.03 17.26
C ALA A 46 2.74 -6.43 17.83
N ILE A 47 1.66 -7.11 18.16
CA ILE A 47 1.70 -8.48 18.67
C ILE A 47 0.62 -9.26 17.92
N THR A 48 1.02 -10.27 17.16
CA THR A 48 0.07 -11.19 16.52
C THR A 48 -0.43 -12.14 17.58
N LEU A 49 -1.75 -12.23 17.78
CA LEU A 49 -2.37 -13.17 18.70
C LEU A 49 -2.33 -14.60 18.15
N GLY A 50 -2.35 -14.71 16.83
CA GLY A 50 -2.37 -15.97 16.10
C GLY A 50 -3.30 -15.87 14.90
N GLU A 51 -3.66 -17.03 14.38
CA GLU A 51 -4.45 -17.18 13.17
C GLU A 51 -5.80 -17.82 13.49
N ILE A 52 -6.86 -17.34 12.86
CA ILE A 52 -8.18 -17.94 12.88
C ILE A 52 -8.57 -18.41 11.49
N ARG A 53 -9.46 -19.40 11.42
CA ARG A 53 -10.17 -19.74 10.18
C ARG A 53 -11.58 -19.20 10.27
N ASN A 54 -11.99 -18.43 9.29
CA ASN A 54 -13.37 -17.93 9.23
C ASN A 54 -14.33 -19.03 8.73
N SER A 55 -15.62 -18.71 8.64
CA SER A 55 -16.66 -19.65 8.15
C SER A 55 -16.47 -20.08 6.69
N LYS A 56 -15.64 -19.37 5.92
CA LYS A 56 -15.24 -19.73 4.55
C LYS A 56 -13.93 -20.53 4.50
N LEU A 57 -13.43 -20.96 5.66
CA LEU A 57 -12.16 -21.68 5.83
C LEU A 57 -10.90 -20.88 5.45
N GLU A 58 -11.03 -19.57 5.26
CA GLU A 58 -9.93 -18.65 4.98
C GLU A 58 -9.16 -18.36 6.27
N ARG A 59 -7.82 -18.34 6.18
CA ARG A 59 -6.93 -18.04 7.29
C ARG A 59 -6.78 -16.51 7.43
N TRP A 60 -6.89 -16.03 8.67
CA TRP A 60 -6.75 -14.61 9.02
C TRP A 60 -5.88 -14.48 10.27
N GLU A 61 -4.82 -13.69 10.20
CA GLU A 61 -4.00 -13.27 11.33
C GLU A 61 -4.69 -12.13 12.08
N LEU A 62 -4.68 -12.16 13.42
CA LEU A 62 -5.12 -11.05 14.27
C LEU A 62 -3.91 -10.40 14.94
N GLN A 63 -3.71 -9.12 14.70
CA GLN A 63 -2.56 -8.39 15.23
C GLN A 63 -2.99 -7.16 16.04
N LEU A 64 -2.61 -7.12 17.31
CA LEU A 64 -2.85 -5.99 18.19
C LEU A 64 -1.71 -4.98 18.05
N LYS A 65 -2.00 -3.78 17.54
CA LYS A 65 -1.04 -2.70 17.40
C LYS A 65 -1.24 -1.68 18.52
N GLY A 66 -0.19 -1.46 19.31
CA GLY A 66 -0.18 -0.64 20.52
C GLY A 66 -0.33 -1.42 21.82
N ALA A 67 -0.28 -2.76 21.79
CA ALA A 67 -0.52 -3.62 22.95
C ALA A 67 0.66 -3.71 23.94
N GLY A 68 1.84 -3.19 23.59
CA GLY A 68 3.01 -3.18 24.47
C GLY A 68 4.34 -3.44 23.75
N LYS A 69 5.40 -3.49 24.55
CA LYS A 69 6.76 -3.76 24.07
C LYS A 69 6.93 -5.19 23.57
N THR A 70 7.83 -5.34 22.61
CA THR A 70 8.33 -6.60 22.08
C THR A 70 9.87 -6.55 22.06
N PRO A 71 10.57 -7.66 21.77
CA PRO A 71 12.02 -7.64 21.52
C PRO A 71 12.44 -6.70 20.38
N TYR A 72 11.48 -6.27 19.54
CA TYR A 72 11.71 -5.41 18.37
C TYR A 72 11.35 -3.94 18.62
N SER A 73 10.94 -3.56 19.83
CA SER A 73 10.57 -2.17 20.16
C SER A 73 11.74 -1.19 20.12
N ARG A 74 12.99 -1.68 20.05
CA ARG A 74 14.21 -0.87 20.18
C ARG A 74 14.10 0.01 21.44
N PHE A 75 14.11 1.34 21.28
CA PHE A 75 14.02 2.30 22.39
C PHE A 75 12.58 2.79 22.66
N ALA A 76 11.60 2.37 21.86
CA ALA A 76 10.21 2.83 21.97
C ALA A 76 9.41 2.06 23.05
N ASP A 77 8.24 2.59 23.40
CA ASP A 77 7.36 2.05 24.44
C ASP A 77 6.43 0.91 23.98
N GLY A 78 6.34 0.65 22.67
CA GLY A 78 5.44 -0.36 22.10
C GLY A 78 3.95 0.00 22.15
N LEU A 79 3.60 1.23 22.54
CA LEU A 79 2.22 1.68 22.69
C LEU A 79 1.75 2.50 21.47
N ALA A 80 0.43 2.64 21.32
CA ALA A 80 -0.18 3.52 20.33
C ALA A 80 -1.14 4.52 20.99
N VAL A 81 -1.33 5.66 20.33
CA VAL A 81 -2.25 6.71 20.77
C VAL A 81 -3.55 6.64 19.98
N LEU A 82 -4.64 7.10 20.61
CA LEU A 82 -5.99 7.04 20.06
C LEU A 82 -6.08 7.71 18.69
N ARG A 83 -5.42 8.85 18.49
CA ARG A 83 -5.40 9.56 17.20
C ARG A 83 -4.86 8.70 16.05
N SER A 84 -3.71 8.05 16.24
CA SER A 84 -3.12 7.18 15.21
C SER A 84 -4.00 5.96 14.96
N SER A 85 -4.56 5.38 16.03
CA SER A 85 -5.36 4.16 15.94
C SER A 85 -6.73 4.42 15.29
N ILE A 86 -7.35 5.58 15.50
CA ILE A 86 -8.55 6.03 14.77
C ILE A 86 -8.23 6.19 13.28
N ARG A 87 -7.13 6.86 12.94
CA ARG A 87 -6.72 7.08 11.54
C ARG A 87 -6.49 5.77 10.80
N GLU A 88 -5.79 4.83 11.41
CA GLU A 88 -5.57 3.48 10.85
C GLU A 88 -6.91 2.73 10.70
N TYR A 89 -7.78 2.74 11.72
CA TYR A 89 -9.10 2.11 11.64
C TYR A 89 -9.93 2.67 10.49
N LEU A 90 -10.09 3.99 10.41
CA LEU A 90 -10.92 4.62 9.38
C LEU A 90 -10.34 4.41 7.99
N CYS A 91 -9.03 4.52 7.81
CA CYS A 91 -8.42 4.41 6.48
C CYS A 91 -8.38 2.97 5.98
N SER A 92 -8.10 1.99 6.84
CA SER A 92 -8.25 0.55 6.50
C SER A 92 -9.63 0.27 5.91
N GLU A 93 -10.69 0.72 6.58
CA GLU A 93 -12.05 0.43 6.14
C GLU A 93 -12.47 1.28 4.92
N ALA A 94 -12.06 2.56 4.87
CA ALA A 94 -12.29 3.40 3.70
C ALA A 94 -11.65 2.83 2.43
N MET A 95 -10.40 2.37 2.51
CA MET A 95 -9.70 1.74 1.39
C MET A 95 -10.41 0.46 0.94
N HIS A 96 -10.90 -0.36 1.89
CA HIS A 96 -11.69 -1.54 1.56
C HIS A 96 -12.98 -1.18 0.80
N PHE A 97 -13.75 -0.18 1.25
CA PHE A 97 -14.98 0.24 0.59
C PHE A 97 -14.75 0.99 -0.74
N LEU A 98 -13.56 1.56 -0.95
CA LEU A 98 -13.09 2.06 -2.24
C LEU A 98 -12.65 0.92 -3.19
N GLY A 99 -12.69 -0.34 -2.74
CA GLY A 99 -12.24 -1.49 -3.52
C GLY A 99 -10.72 -1.57 -3.68
N ILE A 100 -9.96 -0.93 -2.78
CA ILE A 100 -8.49 -0.97 -2.78
C ILE A 100 -8.03 -2.05 -1.78
N PRO A 101 -7.18 -3.01 -2.18
CA PRO A 101 -6.69 -4.04 -1.29
C PRO A 101 -5.97 -3.46 -0.08
N THR A 102 -6.32 -3.93 1.12
CA THR A 102 -5.83 -3.39 2.38
C THR A 102 -5.97 -4.36 3.55
N THR A 103 -5.09 -4.20 4.54
CA THR A 103 -5.32 -4.73 5.89
C THR A 103 -6.59 -4.12 6.51
N ARG A 104 -7.35 -4.94 7.24
CA ARG A 104 -8.64 -4.55 7.81
C ARG A 104 -8.50 -4.19 9.29
N ALA A 105 -9.40 -3.36 9.79
CA ALA A 105 -9.44 -3.00 11.20
C ALA A 105 -10.67 -3.61 11.88
N LEU A 106 -10.45 -4.61 12.73
CA LEU A 106 -11.52 -5.35 13.39
C LEU A 106 -12.14 -4.53 14.53
N CYS A 107 -11.32 -3.90 15.36
CA CYS A 107 -11.79 -3.10 16.48
C CYS A 107 -10.74 -2.10 16.97
N LEU A 108 -11.21 -1.12 17.73
CA LEU A 108 -10.43 -0.10 18.40
C LEU A 108 -10.83 -0.04 19.87
N VAL A 109 -9.85 -0.12 20.77
CA VAL A 109 -10.08 -0.12 22.23
C VAL A 109 -9.17 0.94 22.88
N THR A 110 -9.73 1.77 23.74
CA THR A 110 -8.93 2.70 24.58
C THR A 110 -8.31 1.94 25.75
N THR A 111 -7.07 2.27 26.13
CA THR A 111 -6.37 1.57 27.23
C THR A 111 -6.70 2.14 28.61
N GLY A 112 -7.35 3.31 28.67
CA GLY A 112 -7.56 4.08 29.90
C GLY A 112 -6.28 4.73 30.46
N LYS A 113 -5.14 4.63 29.76
CA LYS A 113 -3.87 5.23 30.13
C LYS A 113 -3.47 6.30 29.12
N PHE A 114 -2.67 7.27 29.56
CA PHE A 114 -2.03 8.24 28.66
C PHE A 114 -0.69 7.70 28.14
N VAL A 115 -0.31 8.17 26.97
CA VAL A 115 0.93 7.82 26.27
C VAL A 115 1.54 9.11 25.72
N THR A 116 2.78 9.40 26.12
CA THR A 116 3.48 10.61 25.71
C THR A 116 3.99 10.51 24.27
N ARG A 117 3.67 11.48 23.42
CA ARG A 117 4.13 11.56 22.02
C ARG A 117 4.55 12.96 21.67
N ASP A 118 5.62 13.05 20.90
CA ASP A 118 5.94 14.24 20.11
C ASP A 118 5.43 13.99 18.68
N MET A 119 4.32 14.62 18.34
CA MET A 119 3.62 14.37 17.06
C MET A 119 4.39 14.95 15.87
N PHE A 120 5.09 16.07 16.07
CA PHE A 120 5.77 16.80 15.00
C PHE A 120 7.28 16.63 15.03
N TYR A 121 7.82 15.90 16.01
CA TYR A 121 9.25 15.74 16.23
C TYR A 121 9.94 17.10 16.48
N ASP A 122 9.25 18.02 17.16
CA ASP A 122 9.69 19.40 17.40
C ASP A 122 10.23 19.62 18.83
N GLY A 123 10.32 18.56 19.63
CA GLY A 123 10.79 18.58 21.02
C GLY A 123 9.71 18.90 22.06
N ASN A 124 8.43 19.01 21.67
CA ASN A 124 7.32 19.33 22.58
C ASN A 124 6.36 18.15 22.77
N PRO A 125 6.75 17.11 23.53
CA PRO A 125 5.91 15.95 23.76
C PRO A 125 4.65 16.30 24.57
N LYS A 126 3.53 15.65 24.23
CA LYS A 126 2.25 15.77 24.91
C LYS A 126 1.68 14.39 25.24
N ASP A 127 0.93 14.32 26.32
CA ASP A 127 0.18 13.13 26.68
C ASP A 127 -1.07 13.01 25.81
N GLU A 128 -1.22 11.85 25.15
CA GLU A 128 -2.40 11.51 24.36
C GLU A 128 -3.05 10.25 24.95
N PRO A 129 -4.39 10.08 24.84
CA PRO A 129 -5.04 8.84 25.26
C PRO A 129 -4.47 7.63 24.51
N GLY A 130 -4.11 6.58 25.22
CA GLY A 130 -3.62 5.33 24.64
C GLY A 130 -4.74 4.49 24.03
N ALA A 131 -4.41 3.76 22.96
CA ALA A 131 -5.35 2.88 22.29
C ALA A 131 -4.65 1.66 21.68
N VAL A 132 -5.42 0.60 21.46
CA VAL A 132 -5.03 -0.60 20.72
C VAL A 132 -5.98 -0.75 19.54
N VAL A 133 -5.42 -0.92 18.34
CA VAL A 133 -6.19 -1.32 17.16
C VAL A 133 -5.90 -2.79 16.85
N CYS A 134 -6.95 -3.60 16.72
CA CYS A 134 -6.81 -4.97 16.22
C CYS A 134 -6.92 -4.93 14.70
N ARG A 135 -5.80 -5.20 14.02
CA ARG A 135 -5.75 -5.34 12.57
C ARG A 135 -5.90 -6.80 12.20
N VAL A 136 -6.50 -7.06 11.05
CA VAL A 136 -6.62 -8.42 10.50
C VAL A 136 -6.20 -8.45 9.04
N SER A 137 -5.50 -9.51 8.67
CA SER A 137 -5.02 -9.74 7.30
C SER A 137 -4.88 -11.24 7.05
N GLN A 138 -4.92 -11.68 5.79
CA GLN A 138 -4.55 -13.06 5.45
C GLN A 138 -3.07 -13.35 5.72
N SER A 139 -2.22 -12.33 5.61
CA SER A 139 -0.83 -12.39 6.04
C SER A 139 -0.29 -11.01 6.40
N PHE A 140 0.63 -10.96 7.37
CA PHE A 140 1.46 -9.79 7.64
C PHE A 140 2.89 -9.89 7.07
N LEU A 141 3.16 -10.86 6.19
CA LEU A 141 4.45 -10.97 5.50
C LEU A 141 4.70 -9.75 4.60
N ARG A 142 5.91 -9.22 4.71
CA ARG A 142 6.40 -8.02 4.02
C ARG A 142 7.60 -8.36 3.16
N PHE A 143 8.01 -7.49 2.23
CA PHE A 143 9.29 -7.66 1.54
C PHE A 143 10.44 -7.70 2.55
N GLY A 144 10.36 -6.86 3.57
CA GLY A 144 11.28 -6.83 4.72
C GLY A 144 11.43 -8.16 5.48
N SER A 145 10.40 -9.01 5.48
CA SER A 145 10.43 -10.33 6.13
C SER A 145 11.44 -11.27 5.47
N PHE A 146 11.68 -11.10 4.17
CA PHE A 146 12.65 -11.89 3.41
C PHE A 146 14.03 -11.23 3.44
N GLN A 147 14.06 -9.90 3.29
CA GLN A 147 15.30 -9.12 3.24
C GLN A 147 16.20 -9.32 4.46
N ILE A 148 15.64 -9.46 5.67
CA ILE A 148 16.46 -9.66 6.86
C ILE A 148 17.30 -10.93 6.78
N HIS A 149 16.72 -12.02 6.28
CA HIS A 149 17.39 -13.31 6.17
C HIS A 149 18.41 -13.30 5.02
N ALA A 150 18.05 -12.71 3.87
CA ALA A 150 19.00 -12.51 2.79
C ALA A 150 20.21 -11.66 3.20
N SER A 151 19.99 -10.59 3.99
CA SER A 151 21.07 -9.72 4.47
C SER A 151 22.06 -10.40 5.42
N ARG A 152 21.63 -11.46 6.12
CA ARG A 152 22.48 -12.23 7.03
C ARG A 152 23.31 -13.28 6.30
N GLY A 153 22.86 -13.74 5.14
CA GLY A 153 23.56 -14.73 4.32
C GLY A 153 23.67 -16.11 4.99
N GLY A 154 24.55 -16.97 4.46
CA GLY A 154 24.83 -18.29 5.03
C GLY A 154 23.58 -19.17 5.13
N GLU A 155 23.36 -19.78 6.30
CA GLU A 155 22.24 -20.68 6.55
C GLU A 155 20.87 -19.96 6.55
N ASP A 156 20.81 -18.65 6.82
CA ASP A 156 19.57 -17.86 6.79
C ASP A 156 18.94 -17.79 5.38
N LEU A 157 19.72 -18.04 4.31
CA LEU A 157 19.17 -18.13 2.95
C LEU A 157 18.14 -19.28 2.83
N GLY A 158 18.28 -20.34 3.62
CA GLY A 158 17.28 -21.40 3.71
C GLY A 158 15.93 -20.92 4.29
N ILE A 159 15.96 -19.89 5.14
CA ILE A 159 14.74 -19.27 5.69
C ILE A 159 14.02 -18.47 4.61
N VAL A 160 14.74 -17.77 3.73
CA VAL A 160 14.14 -17.07 2.57
C VAL A 160 13.32 -18.05 1.72
N ARG A 161 13.91 -19.21 1.39
CA ARG A 161 13.23 -20.29 0.66
C ARG A 161 12.01 -20.81 1.42
N SER A 162 12.17 -21.11 2.71
CA SER A 162 11.10 -21.64 3.55
C SER A 162 9.91 -20.67 3.67
N LEU A 163 10.18 -19.37 3.79
CA LEU A 163 9.15 -18.32 3.79
C LEU A 163 8.46 -18.21 2.42
N ALA A 164 9.22 -18.34 1.33
CA ALA A 164 8.66 -18.28 -0.02
C ALA A 164 7.75 -19.50 -0.29
N ASP A 165 8.20 -20.69 0.08
CA ASP A 165 7.39 -21.92 0.01
C ASP A 165 6.11 -21.82 0.86
N TYR A 166 6.21 -21.28 2.07
CA TYR A 166 5.06 -21.01 2.93
C TYR A 166 4.07 -20.04 2.25
N ALA A 167 4.58 -18.91 1.76
CA ALA A 167 3.76 -17.90 1.10
C ALA A 167 3.04 -18.45 -0.13
N ILE A 168 3.75 -19.16 -1.00
CA ILE A 168 3.18 -19.78 -2.20
C ILE A 168 2.10 -20.79 -1.81
N ARG A 169 2.41 -21.72 -0.91
CA ARG A 169 1.46 -22.77 -0.50
C ARG A 169 0.15 -22.22 0.06
N HIS A 170 0.22 -21.17 0.87
CA HIS A 170 -0.94 -20.70 1.64
C HIS A 170 -1.64 -19.49 1.06
N HIS A 171 -0.97 -18.67 0.26
CA HIS A 171 -1.51 -17.42 -0.27
C HIS A 171 -1.52 -17.35 -1.80
N PHE A 172 -0.76 -18.21 -2.47
CA PHE A 172 -0.73 -18.33 -3.93
C PHE A 172 -0.85 -19.81 -4.38
N PRO A 173 -1.84 -20.57 -3.89
CA PRO A 173 -1.91 -22.02 -4.13
C PRO A 173 -2.07 -22.39 -5.61
N HIS A 174 -2.52 -21.46 -6.46
CA HIS A 174 -2.57 -21.65 -7.92
C HIS A 174 -1.18 -21.69 -8.56
N ILE A 175 -0.16 -21.09 -7.93
CA ILE A 175 1.25 -21.16 -8.36
C ILE A 175 1.86 -22.52 -8.02
N GLU A 176 1.53 -23.07 -6.86
CA GLU A 176 2.04 -24.39 -6.44
C GLU A 176 1.57 -25.51 -7.39
N ASN A 177 0.40 -25.34 -8.01
CA ASN A 177 -0.23 -26.34 -8.88
C ASN A 177 -0.13 -26.00 -10.39
N MET A 178 0.80 -25.14 -10.80
CA MET A 178 0.97 -24.82 -12.23
C MET A 178 1.44 -26.06 -13.01
N SER A 179 0.70 -26.40 -14.06
CA SER A 179 1.17 -27.34 -15.08
C SER A 179 2.05 -26.61 -16.09
N LYS A 180 3.15 -27.24 -16.53
CA LYS A 180 3.95 -26.74 -17.65
C LYS A 180 3.05 -26.43 -18.85
N SER A 181 3.13 -25.21 -19.36
CA SER A 181 2.32 -24.77 -20.49
C SER A 181 3.15 -23.88 -21.40
N GLU A 182 3.19 -24.22 -22.69
CA GLU A 182 3.95 -23.47 -23.71
C GLU A 182 3.44 -22.03 -23.88
N SER A 183 2.23 -21.70 -23.40
CA SER A 183 1.59 -20.37 -23.52
C SER A 183 1.98 -19.36 -22.43
N LEU A 184 2.75 -19.76 -21.42
CA LEU A 184 3.24 -18.89 -20.33
C LEU A 184 4.74 -18.52 -20.49
N SER A 185 5.24 -18.75 -21.69
CA SER A 185 6.55 -18.42 -22.20
C SER A 185 6.57 -17.01 -22.79
N PHE A 186 7.41 -16.12 -22.28
CA PHE A 186 7.51 -14.74 -22.78
C PHE A 186 8.88 -14.45 -23.35
N SER A 187 8.94 -13.91 -24.57
CA SER A 187 10.17 -13.40 -25.17
C SER A 187 10.55 -12.08 -24.52
N THR A 188 11.73 -12.02 -23.91
CA THR A 188 12.32 -10.75 -23.46
C THR A 188 12.75 -9.96 -24.70
N GLY A 189 12.23 -8.74 -24.87
CA GLY A 189 12.40 -7.93 -26.09
C GLY A 189 13.78 -7.28 -26.25
N ASP A 190 14.85 -8.08 -26.31
CA ASP A 190 16.17 -7.66 -26.77
C ASP A 190 16.84 -8.77 -27.60
N ASN A 191 17.93 -8.47 -28.32
CA ASN A 191 18.57 -9.28 -29.38
C ASN A 191 19.01 -10.72 -29.02
N ASP A 192 18.68 -11.23 -27.83
CA ASP A 192 18.82 -12.61 -27.44
C ASP A 192 17.42 -13.19 -27.17
N GLN A 193 17.01 -14.19 -27.94
CA GLN A 193 15.70 -14.85 -27.83
C GLN A 193 15.58 -15.71 -26.55
N SER A 194 15.93 -15.17 -25.37
CA SER A 194 15.67 -15.86 -24.10
C SER A 194 14.19 -15.77 -23.77
N VAL A 195 13.50 -16.89 -23.94
CA VAL A 195 12.13 -17.07 -23.47
C VAL A 195 12.19 -17.31 -21.96
N VAL A 196 11.59 -16.43 -21.16
CA VAL A 196 11.37 -16.69 -19.73
C VAL A 196 10.13 -17.58 -19.61
N ASP A 197 10.34 -18.87 -19.33
CA ASP A 197 9.28 -19.84 -19.02
C ASP A 197 8.93 -19.77 -17.53
N LEU A 198 7.87 -19.02 -17.21
CA LEU A 198 7.38 -18.88 -15.84
C LEU A 198 6.87 -20.19 -15.23
N THR A 199 6.59 -21.22 -16.03
CA THR A 199 6.12 -22.52 -15.53
C THR A 199 7.24 -23.41 -15.04
N SER A 200 8.49 -23.08 -15.36
CA SER A 200 9.67 -23.82 -14.94
C SER A 200 10.13 -23.48 -13.51
N ASN A 201 9.79 -22.29 -13.02
CA ASN A 201 10.21 -21.79 -11.72
C ASN A 201 9.06 -21.08 -10.98
N LYS A 202 8.50 -21.75 -9.96
CA LYS A 202 7.39 -21.22 -9.16
C LYS A 202 7.74 -19.90 -8.44
N TYR A 203 9.00 -19.67 -8.09
CA TYR A 203 9.42 -18.43 -7.42
C TYR A 203 9.41 -17.25 -8.39
N ALA A 204 9.75 -17.47 -9.66
CA ALA A 204 9.69 -16.45 -10.70
C ALA A 204 8.23 -16.04 -10.98
N ALA A 205 7.34 -17.01 -11.19
CA ALA A 205 5.91 -16.76 -11.34
C ALA A 205 5.32 -16.01 -10.13
N TRP A 206 5.71 -16.41 -8.92
CA TRP A 206 5.30 -15.72 -7.68
C TRP A 206 5.81 -14.29 -7.60
N THR A 207 7.06 -14.04 -8.00
CA THR A 207 7.64 -12.69 -8.03
C THR A 207 6.91 -11.78 -9.03
N VAL A 208 6.57 -12.30 -10.21
CA VAL A 208 5.76 -11.60 -11.20
C VAL A 208 4.39 -11.25 -10.65
N GLU A 209 3.70 -12.18 -9.98
CA GLU A 209 2.39 -11.88 -9.40
C GLU A 209 2.46 -10.84 -8.27
N ILE A 210 3.50 -10.88 -7.43
CA ILE A 210 3.75 -9.83 -6.42
C ILE A 210 3.95 -8.47 -7.09
N ALA A 211 4.73 -8.43 -8.17
CA ALA A 211 4.98 -7.23 -8.94
C ALA A 211 3.68 -6.66 -9.53
N GLU A 212 2.87 -7.49 -10.19
CA GLU A 212 1.59 -7.07 -10.78
C GLU A 212 0.57 -6.63 -9.72
N ARG A 213 0.48 -7.33 -8.58
CA ARG A 213 -0.40 -6.92 -7.46
C ARG A 213 0.04 -5.59 -6.87
N THR A 214 1.34 -5.37 -6.71
CA THR A 214 1.89 -4.09 -6.22
C THR A 214 1.63 -2.97 -7.21
N ALA A 215 1.85 -3.20 -8.51
CA ALA A 215 1.54 -2.24 -9.57
C ALA A 215 0.06 -1.84 -9.58
N SER A 216 -0.83 -2.83 -9.48
CA SER A 216 -2.29 -2.62 -9.41
C SER A 216 -2.70 -1.80 -8.18
N LEU A 217 -2.07 -2.08 -7.03
CA LEU A 217 -2.30 -1.36 -5.78
C LEU A 217 -1.88 0.12 -5.91
N VAL A 218 -0.68 0.37 -6.41
CA VAL A 218 -0.16 1.73 -6.58
C VAL A 218 -0.97 2.50 -7.62
N ALA A 219 -1.38 1.89 -8.73
CA ALA A 219 -2.27 2.51 -9.71
C ALA A 219 -3.61 2.95 -9.08
N ARG A 220 -4.18 2.12 -8.19
CA ARG A 220 -5.39 2.47 -7.43
C ARG A 220 -5.15 3.62 -6.46
N TRP A 221 -3.99 3.67 -5.79
CA TRP A 221 -3.60 4.82 -4.96
C TRP A 221 -3.55 6.12 -5.77
N GLN A 222 -2.90 6.09 -6.95
CA GLN A 222 -2.89 7.24 -7.86
C GLN A 222 -4.30 7.65 -8.27
N GLY A 223 -5.18 6.68 -8.56
CA GLY A 223 -6.56 6.93 -8.99
C GLY A 223 -7.47 7.61 -7.97
N VAL A 224 -7.22 7.41 -6.67
CA VAL A 224 -7.99 8.02 -5.58
C VAL A 224 -7.26 9.16 -4.88
N GLY A 225 -6.06 9.53 -5.35
CA GLY A 225 -5.26 10.58 -4.71
C GLY A 225 -4.70 10.16 -3.35
N PHE A 226 -4.48 8.88 -3.09
CA PHE A 226 -3.92 8.41 -1.82
C PHE A 226 -2.38 8.49 -1.85
N THR A 227 -1.78 9.07 -0.82
CA THR A 227 -0.34 9.08 -0.57
C THR A 227 -0.03 8.36 0.74
N HIS A 228 0.74 7.28 0.66
CA HIS A 228 1.07 6.44 1.81
C HIS A 228 2.05 7.13 2.79
N GLY A 229 3.00 7.92 2.26
CA GLY A 229 3.96 8.71 3.04
C GLY A 229 5.17 7.96 3.63
N VAL A 230 5.15 6.62 3.65
CA VAL A 230 6.25 5.77 4.17
C VAL A 230 6.33 4.44 3.41
N LEU A 231 6.67 4.49 2.13
CA LEU A 231 6.80 3.30 1.26
C LEU A 231 8.18 2.64 1.40
N ASN A 232 8.58 2.36 2.65
CA ASN A 232 9.73 1.51 2.94
C ASN A 232 9.42 0.05 2.57
N THR A 233 10.44 -0.78 2.32
CA THR A 233 10.22 -2.19 1.95
C THR A 233 9.60 -3.02 3.08
N ASP A 234 9.77 -2.62 4.34
CA ASP A 234 9.07 -3.23 5.47
C ASP A 234 7.56 -2.89 5.49
N ASN A 235 7.10 -1.88 4.74
CA ASN A 235 5.67 -1.56 4.58
C ASN A 235 5.09 -2.07 3.26
N MET A 236 5.80 -2.94 2.54
CA MET A 236 5.31 -3.57 1.31
C MET A 236 4.82 -4.98 1.60
N SER A 237 3.51 -5.20 1.52
CA SER A 237 2.90 -6.52 1.69
C SER A 237 3.18 -7.42 0.48
N ILE A 238 3.54 -8.69 0.72
CA ILE A 238 3.64 -9.67 -0.38
C ILE A 238 2.29 -9.97 -1.05
N LEU A 239 1.17 -9.60 -0.44
CA LEU A 239 -0.16 -9.85 -0.98
C LEU A 239 -0.68 -8.68 -1.82
N GLY A 240 0.08 -7.59 -1.94
CA GLY A 240 -0.36 -6.36 -2.60
C GLY A 240 -1.43 -5.61 -1.80
N LEU A 241 -1.29 -5.56 -0.47
CA LEU A 241 -2.20 -4.86 0.43
C LEU A 241 -1.63 -3.52 0.88
N THR A 242 -2.48 -2.50 1.01
CA THR A 242 -2.17 -1.33 1.83
C THR A 242 -2.01 -1.74 3.29
N ILE A 243 -0.87 -1.43 3.90
CA ILE A 243 -0.50 -1.85 5.25
C ILE A 243 0.23 -0.71 5.97
N ASP A 244 0.13 -0.67 7.30
CA ASP A 244 0.85 0.30 8.15
C ASP A 244 0.55 1.78 7.86
N TYR A 245 -0.72 2.11 8.06
CA TYR A 245 -1.23 3.47 8.08
C TYR A 245 -0.56 4.32 9.17
N GLY A 246 0.44 5.10 8.76
CA GLY A 246 1.12 6.09 9.59
C GLY A 246 0.77 7.52 9.14
N PRO A 247 1.76 8.29 8.64
CA PRO A 247 1.52 9.61 8.08
C PRO A 247 1.03 9.48 6.62
N PHE A 248 -0.15 8.92 6.40
CA PHE A 248 -0.81 8.92 5.09
C PHE A 248 -1.66 10.18 4.89
N GLY A 249 -2.06 10.46 3.65
CA GLY A 249 -2.99 11.52 3.31
C GLY A 249 -3.69 11.24 1.98
N PHE A 250 -4.93 11.72 1.83
CA PHE A 250 -5.57 11.84 0.52
C PHE A 250 -5.34 13.26 0.02
N LEU A 251 -5.23 13.42 -1.30
CA LEU A 251 -5.20 14.73 -1.93
C LEU A 251 -6.55 15.41 -1.71
N ASP A 252 -6.52 16.56 -1.06
CA ASP A 252 -7.57 17.56 -1.19
C ASP A 252 -7.33 18.26 -2.54
N ALA A 253 -6.58 19.36 -2.56
CA ALA A 253 -6.06 19.94 -3.80
C ALA A 253 -5.09 18.99 -4.52
N PHE A 254 -5.23 18.86 -5.84
CA PHE A 254 -4.31 18.07 -6.64
C PHE A 254 -2.90 18.70 -6.62
N ASP A 255 -1.97 18.00 -5.99
CA ASP A 255 -0.57 18.39 -5.93
C ASP A 255 0.30 17.14 -6.14
N PRO A 256 0.95 17.00 -7.32
CA PRO A 256 1.86 15.89 -7.59
C PRO A 256 2.99 15.76 -6.56
N SER A 257 3.41 16.86 -5.94
CA SER A 257 4.51 16.91 -4.98
C SER A 257 4.06 16.67 -3.53
N TYR A 258 2.77 16.44 -3.28
CA TYR A 258 2.22 16.27 -1.94
C TYR A 258 2.88 15.09 -1.22
N THR A 259 3.39 15.35 0.00
CA THR A 259 3.77 14.31 0.95
C THR A 259 3.13 14.62 2.31
N PRO A 260 2.37 13.68 2.90
CA PRO A 260 1.78 13.83 4.23
C PRO A 260 2.81 13.63 5.36
N ASN A 261 4.00 13.13 5.04
CA ASN A 261 5.02 12.81 6.02
C ASN A 261 6.01 13.98 6.20
N VAL A 262 5.97 14.63 7.36
CA VAL A 262 6.87 15.76 7.67
C VAL A 262 8.35 15.36 7.64
N THR A 263 8.69 14.11 7.97
CA THR A 263 10.08 13.64 7.92
C THR A 263 10.56 13.37 6.49
N ASP A 264 9.65 13.29 5.53
CA ASP A 264 9.94 13.12 4.11
C ASP A 264 10.16 14.46 3.40
N LEU A 265 9.84 15.61 4.02
CA LEU A 265 9.91 16.92 3.37
C LEU A 265 11.25 17.28 2.71
N PRO A 266 12.43 16.95 3.26
CA PRO A 266 13.71 17.30 2.62
C PRO A 266 13.93 16.65 1.26
N GLY A 267 13.39 15.43 1.04
CA GLY A 267 13.61 14.65 -0.18
C GLY A 267 12.35 14.35 -0.98
N ARG A 268 11.17 14.44 -0.36
CA ARG A 268 9.85 14.07 -0.93
C ARG A 268 9.87 12.72 -1.62
N ARG A 269 10.61 11.76 -1.06
CA ARG A 269 10.83 10.44 -1.65
C ARG A 269 9.49 9.74 -1.85
N TYR A 270 8.58 9.90 -0.89
CA TYR A 270 7.27 9.23 -0.87
C TYR A 270 6.11 10.17 -1.23
N CYS A 271 6.37 11.25 -1.97
CA CYS A 271 5.30 12.11 -2.47
C CYS A 271 4.41 11.38 -3.48
N PHE A 272 3.20 11.91 -3.69
CA PHE A 272 2.16 11.33 -4.54
C PHE A 272 2.67 10.90 -5.92
N ALA A 273 3.41 11.77 -6.63
CA ALA A 273 3.91 11.48 -7.97
C ALA A 273 4.98 10.37 -7.99
N ASN A 274 5.74 10.17 -6.90
CA ASN A 274 6.86 9.24 -6.85
C ASN A 274 6.44 7.81 -6.45
N GLN A 275 5.22 7.60 -5.94
CA GLN A 275 4.77 6.27 -5.49
C GLN A 275 4.92 5.16 -6.55
N PRO A 276 4.64 5.38 -7.85
CA PRO A 276 4.88 4.38 -8.90
C PRO A 276 6.33 3.93 -9.00
N ASP A 277 7.27 4.87 -9.06
CA ASP A 277 8.70 4.57 -9.18
C ASP A 277 9.25 3.94 -7.90
N ILE A 278 8.78 4.38 -6.74
CA ILE A 278 9.13 3.76 -5.46
C ILE A 278 8.59 2.33 -5.36
N GLY A 279 7.39 2.06 -5.86
CA GLY A 279 6.85 0.71 -5.93
C GLY A 279 7.72 -0.21 -6.79
N LEU A 280 8.17 0.27 -7.96
CA LEU A 280 9.11 -0.47 -8.81
C LEU A 280 10.45 -0.71 -8.09
N TRP A 281 11.00 0.33 -7.45
CA TRP A 281 12.24 0.21 -6.68
C TRP A 281 12.11 -0.82 -5.56
N ASN A 282 10.98 -0.85 -4.84
CA ASN A 282 10.73 -1.86 -3.80
C ASN A 282 10.62 -3.28 -4.38
N ILE A 283 10.04 -3.45 -5.57
CA ILE A 283 10.03 -4.74 -6.28
C ILE A 283 11.45 -5.17 -6.66
N ALA A 284 12.30 -4.25 -7.14
CA ALA A 284 13.70 -4.55 -7.42
C ALA A 284 14.45 -5.04 -6.16
N GLN A 285 14.24 -4.39 -5.01
CA GLN A 285 14.84 -4.84 -3.74
C GLN A 285 14.32 -6.22 -3.31
N PHE A 286 13.06 -6.54 -3.59
CA PHE A 286 12.49 -7.85 -3.32
C PHE A 286 13.03 -8.93 -4.26
N ALA A 287 13.13 -8.65 -5.57
CA ALA A 287 13.72 -9.56 -6.54
C ALA A 287 15.19 -9.87 -6.21
N SER A 288 15.98 -8.85 -5.88
CA SER A 288 17.38 -9.00 -5.43
C SER A 288 17.50 -9.91 -4.20
N THR A 289 16.53 -9.86 -3.28
CA THR A 289 16.47 -10.76 -2.11
C THR A 289 16.33 -12.22 -2.52
N LEU A 290 15.46 -12.50 -3.50
CA LEU A 290 15.23 -13.85 -4.00
C LEU A 290 16.39 -14.36 -4.86
N MET A 291 17.04 -13.48 -5.62
CA MET A 291 18.27 -13.81 -6.34
C MET A 291 19.41 -14.17 -5.39
N THR A 292 19.59 -13.41 -4.31
CA THR A 292 20.59 -13.70 -3.26
C THR A 292 20.40 -15.09 -2.65
N ALA A 293 19.14 -15.55 -2.55
CA ALA A 293 18.80 -16.89 -2.07
C ALA A 293 18.80 -17.98 -3.15
N ASN A 294 19.25 -17.66 -4.38
CA ASN A 294 19.25 -18.54 -5.55
C ASN A 294 17.85 -19.14 -5.82
N LEU A 295 16.81 -18.30 -5.77
CA LEU A 295 15.42 -18.68 -6.06
C LEU A 295 14.99 -18.24 -7.45
N ILE A 296 15.55 -17.14 -7.96
CA ILE A 296 15.30 -16.61 -9.30
C ILE A 296 16.62 -16.13 -9.91
N SER A 297 16.68 -16.08 -11.24
CA SER A 297 17.76 -15.56 -12.07
C SER A 297 17.61 -14.06 -12.35
N ASP A 298 18.65 -13.44 -12.90
CA ASP A 298 18.61 -12.05 -13.38
C ASP A 298 17.50 -11.83 -14.43
N GLN A 299 17.33 -12.78 -15.35
CA GLN A 299 16.32 -12.69 -16.42
C GLN A 299 14.89 -12.70 -15.84
N GLU A 300 14.62 -13.60 -14.88
CA GLU A 300 13.33 -13.66 -14.19
C GLU A 300 13.05 -12.41 -13.34
N ALA A 301 14.08 -11.86 -12.69
CA ALA A 301 13.98 -10.61 -11.95
C ALA A 301 13.67 -9.42 -12.85
N ASN A 302 14.38 -9.29 -13.98
CA ASN A 302 14.13 -8.26 -14.99
C ASN A 302 12.71 -8.34 -15.56
N TYR A 303 12.26 -9.56 -15.85
CA TYR A 303 10.91 -9.78 -16.33
C TYR A 303 9.84 -9.36 -15.30
N ALA A 304 10.02 -9.65 -14.00
CA ALA A 304 9.09 -9.16 -12.98
C ALA A 304 9.01 -7.62 -12.91
N MET A 305 10.14 -6.92 -13.10
CA MET A 305 10.18 -5.46 -13.16
C MET A 305 9.48 -4.91 -14.41
N GLU A 306 9.66 -5.54 -15.58
CA GLU A 306 8.93 -5.21 -16.81
C GLU A 306 7.42 -5.36 -16.60
N ARG A 307 6.99 -6.48 -16.03
CA ARG A 307 5.58 -6.76 -15.72
C ARG A 307 4.97 -5.75 -14.75
N TYR A 308 5.72 -5.29 -13.75
CA TYR A 308 5.29 -4.17 -12.90
C TYR A 308 4.97 -2.94 -13.73
N GLY A 309 5.90 -2.52 -14.61
CA GLY A 309 5.76 -1.32 -15.43
C GLY A 309 4.55 -1.39 -16.37
N THR A 310 4.41 -2.49 -17.12
CA THR A 310 3.25 -2.72 -17.99
C THR A 310 1.95 -2.72 -17.20
N LYS A 311 1.88 -3.50 -16.12
CA LYS A 311 0.65 -3.64 -15.32
C LYS A 311 0.23 -2.32 -14.67
N PHE A 312 1.18 -1.54 -14.16
CA PHE A 312 0.90 -0.23 -13.59
C PHE A 312 0.29 0.69 -14.64
N MET A 313 0.90 0.76 -15.83
CA MET A 313 0.42 1.62 -16.91
C MET A 313 -0.95 1.20 -17.42
N ASP A 314 -1.20 -0.09 -17.57
CA ASP A 314 -2.51 -0.62 -17.99
C ASP A 314 -3.62 -0.24 -17.00
N ASP A 315 -3.40 -0.52 -15.72
CA ASP A 315 -4.39 -0.24 -14.67
C ASP A 315 -4.58 1.26 -14.46
N TYR A 316 -3.52 2.07 -14.48
CA TYR A 316 -3.60 3.52 -14.36
C TYR A 316 -4.40 4.15 -15.50
N GLN A 317 -4.13 3.73 -16.75
CA GLN A 317 -4.86 4.19 -17.92
C GLN A 317 -6.34 3.78 -17.86
N ALA A 318 -6.63 2.55 -17.45
CA ALA A 318 -8.00 2.06 -17.27
C ALA A 318 -8.76 2.88 -16.23
N ILE A 319 -8.15 3.12 -15.06
CA ILE A 319 -8.75 3.91 -13.97
C ILE A 319 -9.06 5.34 -14.42
N LEU A 320 -8.11 6.02 -15.05
CA LEU A 320 -8.33 7.39 -15.51
C LEU A 320 -9.37 7.47 -16.63
N SER A 321 -9.37 6.50 -17.56
CA SER A 321 -10.39 6.43 -18.62
C SER A 321 -11.78 6.29 -18.01
N GLN A 322 -11.96 5.41 -17.01
CA GLN A 322 -13.23 5.24 -16.30
C GLN A 322 -13.65 6.50 -15.55
N LYS A 323 -12.73 7.15 -14.83
CA LYS A 323 -13.00 8.40 -14.11
C LYS A 323 -13.42 9.55 -15.04
N LEU A 324 -12.93 9.55 -16.28
CA LEU A 324 -13.27 10.52 -17.32
C LEU A 324 -14.48 10.12 -18.19
N GLY A 325 -15.02 8.92 -18.01
CA GLY A 325 -16.08 8.39 -18.88
C GLY A 325 -15.63 8.08 -20.31
N LEU A 326 -14.34 7.85 -20.54
CA LEU A 326 -13.76 7.57 -21.86
C LEU A 326 -13.70 6.07 -22.14
N GLN A 327 -14.02 5.67 -23.37
CA GLN A 327 -13.90 4.29 -23.83
C GLN A 327 -12.45 3.84 -24.03
N LYS A 328 -11.55 4.79 -24.34
CA LYS A 328 -10.12 4.55 -24.54
C LYS A 328 -9.31 5.65 -23.88
N TYR A 329 -8.15 5.30 -23.38
CA TYR A 329 -7.22 6.26 -22.78
C TYR A 329 -6.76 7.30 -23.81
N ASN A 330 -6.82 8.57 -23.44
CA ASN A 330 -6.29 9.67 -24.23
C ASN A 330 -5.21 10.42 -23.43
N LYS A 331 -3.94 10.15 -23.77
CA LYS A 331 -2.77 10.72 -23.08
C LYS A 331 -2.76 12.24 -23.09
N GLN A 332 -3.11 12.88 -24.22
CA GLN A 332 -3.08 14.34 -24.34
C GLN A 332 -4.15 14.99 -23.45
N LEU A 333 -5.37 14.45 -23.47
CA LEU A 333 -6.49 14.94 -22.67
C LEU A 333 -6.21 14.80 -21.16
N VAL A 334 -5.69 13.64 -20.76
CA VAL A 334 -5.33 13.35 -19.36
C VAL A 334 -4.20 14.26 -18.88
N ASN A 335 -3.13 14.42 -19.68
CA ASN A 335 -2.03 15.29 -19.30
C ASN A 335 -2.47 16.76 -19.16
N LYS A 336 -3.31 17.24 -20.06
CA LYS A 336 -3.88 18.59 -19.98
C LYS A 336 -4.75 18.76 -18.74
N LEU A 337 -5.60 17.79 -18.42
CA LEU A 337 -6.40 17.79 -17.19
C LEU A 337 -5.51 17.88 -15.95
N LEU A 338 -4.59 16.93 -15.78
CA LEU A 338 -3.77 16.85 -14.57
C LEU A 338 -2.91 18.11 -14.40
N SER A 339 -2.46 18.70 -15.50
CA SER A 339 -1.76 19.99 -15.49
C SER A 339 -2.67 21.12 -14.99
N ASN A 340 -3.90 21.21 -15.49
CA ASN A 340 -4.86 22.22 -15.04
C ASN A 340 -5.22 22.03 -13.56
N LEU A 341 -5.51 20.80 -13.12
CA LEU A 341 -5.79 20.49 -11.72
C LEU A 341 -4.62 20.93 -10.80
N ALA A 342 -3.37 20.72 -11.25
CA ALA A 342 -2.19 21.02 -10.46
C ALA A 342 -1.92 22.53 -10.35
N VAL A 343 -2.08 23.26 -11.47
CA VAL A 343 -1.87 24.72 -11.53
C VAL A 343 -2.92 25.44 -10.68
N ASP A 344 -4.19 25.05 -10.83
CA ASP A 344 -5.31 25.72 -10.15
C ASP A 344 -5.63 25.11 -8.78
N LYS A 345 -4.83 24.13 -8.31
CA LYS A 345 -4.99 23.46 -7.00
C LYS A 345 -6.41 22.98 -6.75
N VAL A 346 -7.02 22.40 -7.78
CA VAL A 346 -8.40 21.93 -7.76
C VAL A 346 -8.53 20.70 -6.87
N ASP A 347 -9.62 20.63 -6.11
CA ASP A 347 -9.93 19.46 -5.29
C ASP A 347 -10.06 18.19 -6.17
N TYR A 348 -9.20 17.20 -5.94
CA TYR A 348 -9.09 16.01 -6.78
C TYR A 348 -10.36 15.16 -6.75
N THR A 349 -10.93 14.95 -5.56
CA THR A 349 -12.10 14.08 -5.38
C THR A 349 -13.35 14.74 -5.93
N ASN A 350 -13.58 15.99 -5.54
CA ASN A 350 -14.76 16.75 -5.92
C ASN A 350 -14.78 17.05 -7.41
N PHE A 351 -13.62 17.25 -8.05
CA PHE A 351 -13.54 17.41 -9.50
C PHE A 351 -14.12 16.21 -10.25
N PHE A 352 -13.61 15.00 -10.00
CA PHE A 352 -14.11 13.81 -10.68
C PHE A 352 -15.57 13.51 -10.31
N ARG A 353 -15.99 13.84 -9.09
CA ARG A 353 -17.39 13.71 -8.70
C ARG A 353 -18.30 14.68 -9.45
N ALA A 354 -17.90 15.94 -9.61
CA ALA A 354 -18.65 16.92 -10.39
C ALA A 354 -18.71 16.52 -11.86
N LEU A 355 -17.57 16.10 -12.44
CA LEU A 355 -17.46 15.65 -13.83
C LEU A 355 -18.43 14.49 -14.14
N SER A 356 -18.64 13.56 -13.19
CA SER A 356 -19.53 12.41 -13.38
C SER A 356 -21.01 12.76 -13.61
N ASN A 357 -21.42 14.01 -13.34
CA ASN A 357 -22.79 14.48 -13.58
C ASN A 357 -22.93 15.27 -14.89
N ILE A 358 -21.85 15.43 -15.66
CA ILE A 358 -21.85 16.19 -16.91
C ILE A 358 -22.22 15.25 -18.06
N LYS A 359 -23.14 15.70 -18.92
CA LYS A 359 -23.47 15.03 -20.17
C LYS A 359 -22.64 15.64 -21.29
N ALA A 360 -22.08 14.80 -22.15
CA ALA A 360 -21.41 15.26 -23.37
C ALA A 360 -22.46 15.79 -24.35
N ASP A 361 -22.58 17.11 -24.46
CA ASP A 361 -23.51 17.80 -25.35
C ASP A 361 -22.76 18.90 -26.13
N PRO A 362 -22.56 18.72 -27.45
CA PRO A 362 -21.83 19.69 -28.27
C PRO A 362 -22.61 20.99 -28.53
N SER A 363 -23.89 21.07 -28.14
CA SER A 363 -24.70 22.27 -28.30
C SER A 363 -24.53 23.30 -27.17
N ILE A 364 -23.85 22.93 -26.08
CA ILE A 364 -23.60 23.83 -24.94
C ILE A 364 -22.66 24.97 -25.38
N PRO A 365 -23.07 26.24 -25.19
CA PRO A 365 -22.22 27.39 -25.46
C PRO A 365 -20.91 27.37 -24.65
N GLY A 366 -19.81 27.87 -25.24
CA GLY A 366 -18.49 27.81 -24.60
C GLY A 366 -18.40 28.52 -23.25
N ASP A 367 -19.21 29.56 -23.03
CA ASP A 367 -19.32 30.30 -21.77
C ASP A 367 -20.13 29.55 -20.70
N GLU A 368 -20.91 28.54 -21.08
CA GLU A 368 -21.69 27.66 -20.19
C GLU A 368 -20.97 26.35 -19.85
N LEU A 369 -19.95 25.93 -20.62
CA LEU A 369 -19.23 24.66 -20.43
C LEU A 369 -18.71 24.42 -19.01
N LEU A 370 -18.27 25.48 -18.32
CA LEU A 370 -17.70 25.37 -16.97
C LEU A 370 -18.73 25.51 -15.84
N VAL A 371 -19.99 25.85 -16.15
CA VAL A 371 -21.04 26.03 -15.14
C VAL A 371 -21.19 24.81 -14.23
N PRO A 372 -21.19 23.55 -14.73
CA PRO A 372 -21.29 22.36 -13.88
C PRO A 372 -20.08 22.15 -12.96
N LEU A 373 -18.91 22.74 -13.29
CA LEU A 373 -17.67 22.62 -12.51
C LEU A 373 -17.41 23.84 -11.61
N LYS A 374 -18.32 24.82 -11.57
CA LYS A 374 -18.13 26.07 -10.81
C LYS A 374 -17.83 25.85 -9.33
N ALA A 375 -18.38 24.80 -8.71
CA ALA A 375 -18.15 24.48 -7.30
C ALA A 375 -16.70 24.04 -6.99
N VAL A 376 -15.96 23.57 -7.99
CA VAL A 376 -14.57 23.09 -7.85
C VAL A 376 -13.56 24.01 -8.53
N LEU A 377 -14.02 24.91 -9.41
CA LEU A 377 -13.22 25.92 -10.11
C LEU A 377 -13.56 27.33 -9.59
N LEU A 378 -13.29 27.59 -8.31
CA LEU A 378 -13.58 28.88 -7.69
C LEU A 378 -12.57 29.94 -8.13
N ASP A 379 -13.07 31.12 -8.54
CA ASP A 379 -12.29 32.33 -8.80
C ASP A 379 -11.08 32.18 -9.75
N ILE A 380 -11.25 31.43 -10.84
CA ILE A 380 -10.23 31.31 -11.90
C ILE A 380 -10.16 32.59 -12.76
N GLY A 381 -8.95 33.13 -12.96
CA GLY A 381 -8.71 34.27 -13.83
C GLY A 381 -9.01 33.98 -15.31
N LYS A 382 -9.10 35.03 -16.15
CA LYS A 382 -9.52 34.90 -17.57
C LYS A 382 -8.70 33.87 -18.36
N GLU A 383 -7.37 33.91 -18.23
CA GLU A 383 -6.46 32.97 -18.92
C GLU A 383 -6.70 31.52 -18.49
N ARG A 384 -6.91 31.29 -17.18
CA ARG A 384 -7.23 29.97 -16.64
C ARG A 384 -8.59 29.49 -17.12
N LYS A 385 -9.58 30.39 -17.22
CA LYS A 385 -10.90 30.07 -17.80
C LYS A 385 -10.78 29.55 -19.23
N GLU A 386 -9.96 30.18 -20.07
CA GLU A 386 -9.73 29.71 -21.44
C GLU A 386 -9.07 28.31 -21.48
N ALA A 387 -8.10 28.06 -20.59
CA ALA A 387 -7.45 26.74 -20.47
C ALA A 387 -8.43 25.63 -20.07
N TRP A 388 -9.38 25.92 -19.17
CA TRP A 388 -10.43 24.98 -18.74
C TRP A 388 -11.53 24.83 -19.78
N THR A 389 -11.95 25.88 -20.47
CA THR A 389 -12.95 25.80 -21.55
C THR A 389 -12.41 25.03 -22.75
N SER A 390 -11.11 25.14 -23.02
CA SER A 390 -10.43 24.39 -24.08
C SER A 390 -10.14 22.93 -23.73
N TRP A 391 -10.07 22.60 -22.43
CA TRP A 391 -9.95 21.21 -21.98
C TRP A 391 -11.35 20.57 -21.98
#